data_AF-A0A2B4RAA7-F1
#
_entry.id   AF-A0A2B4RAA7-F1
#
_cell.length_a   1.000
_cell.length_b   1.000
_cell.length_c   1.000
_cell.angle_alpha   90.00
_cell.angle_beta   90.00
_cell.angle_gamma   90.00
#
_symmetry.space_group_name_H-M   'P 1'
#
loop_
_entity.id
_entity.type
_entity.pdbx_description
1 polymer ?
#
loop_
_entity_poly.entity_id
_entity_poly.type
_entity_poly.pdbx_seq_one_letter_code
_entity_poly.pdbx_strand_id
1 'polypeptide(L)'
;MEYNKGLLVIIMAHNGYLSNYAHNELRTATILTNAKHALMDVTNTLLVMTDTDHACVSANLDIPEMDKFVKYKLQDYNGWTLIARFSNSDSNNWMRDDGKWWYDQQIANGVTNNTLENKDMISPAFWSVCGREIKITRSDDLSHTPLLQTTGNCLDGQTFRSKISSYGDFRNGKVWASDQCLGSCTVQYGGQYKSTDGFQQAECSGNIQSADKIGFWCDWDDGDGSVMMIGGGGRSCARADHGIGITETDAASFVEKGGRASEYDFGSNAKKDTAQSQFYSLNLWIR
;
A
#
# COMPACT_ATOMS: atom_id res chain seq x y z
N MET A 1 41.45 -16.33 -8.71
CA MET A 1 40.92 -15.39 -7.69
C MET A 1 39.46 -15.18 -8.01
N GLU A 2 38.60 -16.07 -7.54
CA GLU A 2 37.15 -15.93 -7.65
C GLU A 2 36.65 -15.21 -6.41
N TYR A 3 35.97 -14.08 -6.61
CA TYR A 3 35.25 -13.41 -5.54
C TYR A 3 33.89 -14.10 -5.37
N ASN A 4 33.73 -14.82 -4.27
CA ASN A 4 32.42 -15.23 -3.76
C ASN A 4 31.60 -13.97 -3.45
N LYS A 5 30.57 -13.69 -4.24
CA LYS A 5 29.55 -12.69 -3.93
C LYS A 5 28.47 -13.38 -3.10
N GLY A 6 28.51 -13.16 -1.79
CA GLY A 6 27.48 -13.61 -0.86
C GLY A 6 26.17 -12.88 -1.11
N LEU A 7 25.07 -13.64 -1.17
CA LEU A 7 23.71 -13.13 -1.13
C LEU A 7 23.46 -12.51 0.25
N LEU A 8 23.27 -11.19 0.30
CA LEU A 8 22.88 -10.50 1.53
C LEU A 8 21.36 -10.66 1.69
N VAL A 9 20.96 -11.62 2.51
CA VAL A 9 19.57 -11.75 2.96
C VAL A 9 19.42 -10.92 4.22
N ILE A 10 18.72 -9.78 4.12
CA ILE A 10 18.42 -8.92 5.27
C ILE A 10 17.43 -9.68 6.19
N ILE A 11 17.98 -10.31 7.23
CA ILE A 11 17.19 -10.93 8.30
C ILE A 11 16.93 -9.85 9.35
N MET A 12 15.70 -9.33 9.37
CA MET A 12 15.22 -8.58 10.54
C MET A 12 14.72 -9.56 11.59
N ALA A 13 15.52 -9.73 12.64
CA ALA A 13 15.09 -10.40 13.87
C ALA A 13 14.63 -9.34 14.87
N HIS A 14 13.40 -9.47 15.40
CA HIS A 14 13.14 -8.93 16.72
C HIS A 14 12.32 -9.85 17.62
N ASN A 15 12.85 -9.97 18.83
CA ASN A 15 12.41 -10.76 19.97
C ASN A 15 11.06 -10.29 20.49
N GLY A 16 10.25 -11.24 20.99
CA GLY A 16 9.13 -10.91 21.85
C GLY A 16 8.14 -12.05 22.07
N TYR A 17 8.36 -12.82 23.14
CA TYR A 17 7.42 -13.69 23.84
C TYR A 17 7.04 -15.05 23.24
N LEU A 18 7.78 -16.07 23.68
CA LEU A 18 7.25 -17.40 23.95
C LEU A 18 6.52 -17.38 25.30
N SER A 19 5.23 -17.73 25.33
CA SER A 19 4.71 -18.53 26.45
C SER A 19 3.64 -19.51 25.99
N ASN A 20 3.99 -20.78 26.13
CA ASN A 20 3.17 -21.94 26.45
C ASN A 20 1.82 -22.12 25.74
N TYR A 21 1.76 -23.07 24.80
CA TYR A 21 0.77 -24.16 24.84
C TYR A 21 1.27 -25.34 23.99
N ALA A 22 1.97 -26.26 24.63
CA ALA A 22 2.19 -27.60 24.12
C ALA A 22 0.96 -28.45 24.48
N HIS A 23 0.27 -28.98 23.47
CA HIS A 23 -0.39 -30.30 23.43
C HIS A 23 -1.51 -30.31 22.38
N ASN A 24 -1.16 -30.63 21.13
CA ASN A 24 -1.91 -31.48 20.19
C ASN A 24 -1.27 -31.45 18.79
N GLU A 25 -0.03 -31.94 18.67
CA GLU A 25 0.72 -31.92 17.40
C GLU A 25 0.28 -32.98 16.36
N LEU A 26 -0.50 -33.99 16.76
CA LEU A 26 -0.77 -35.14 15.89
C LEU A 26 -2.01 -35.03 14.98
N ARG A 27 -2.88 -34.03 15.17
CA ARG A 27 -4.03 -33.79 14.27
C ARG A 27 -3.84 -32.60 13.32
N THR A 28 -2.97 -31.65 13.68
CA THR A 28 -2.63 -30.47 12.87
C THR A 28 -1.72 -30.82 11.70
N ALA A 29 -0.84 -31.82 11.86
CA ALA A 29 0.09 -32.28 10.82
C ALA A 29 -0.62 -32.82 9.57
N THR A 30 -1.72 -33.56 9.72
CA THR A 30 -2.46 -34.13 8.58
C THR A 30 -3.25 -33.07 7.81
N ILE A 31 -3.73 -32.03 8.49
CA ILE A 31 -4.42 -30.89 7.87
C ILE A 31 -3.41 -30.00 7.13
N LEU A 32 -2.22 -29.77 7.72
CA LEU A 32 -1.13 -29.04 7.06
C LEU A 32 -0.59 -29.76 5.82
N THR A 33 -0.56 -31.09 5.83
CA THR A 33 -0.05 -31.88 4.69
C THR A 33 -0.95 -31.76 3.47
N ASN A 34 -2.27 -31.63 3.68
CA ASN A 34 -3.23 -31.43 2.60
C ASN A 34 -3.27 -29.98 2.11
N ALA A 35 -3.01 -28.99 2.97
CA ALA A 35 -2.80 -27.60 2.56
C ALA A 35 -1.46 -27.40 1.80
N LYS A 36 -0.43 -28.19 2.16
CA LYS A 36 0.88 -28.22 1.47
C LYS A 36 0.75 -28.59 0.00
N HIS A 37 -0.13 -29.53 -0.35
CA HIS A 37 -0.33 -29.93 -1.76
C HIS A 37 -1.18 -28.94 -2.56
N ALA A 38 -2.05 -28.14 -1.91
CA ALA A 38 -2.85 -27.13 -2.61
C ALA A 38 -2.06 -25.86 -2.97
N LEU A 39 -0.89 -25.65 -2.36
CA LEU A 39 0.04 -24.55 -2.65
C LEU A 39 1.25 -24.98 -3.49
N MET A 40 1.35 -26.26 -3.86
CA MET A 40 2.47 -26.86 -4.61
C MET A 40 2.11 -27.16 -6.09
N ASP A 41 1.50 -26.21 -6.77
CA ASP A 41 1.36 -26.19 -8.23
C ASP A 41 1.46 -24.72 -8.66
N VAL A 42 2.41 -24.21 -9.43
CA VAL A 42 3.42 -24.79 -10.33
C VAL A 42 4.64 -23.83 -10.24
N THR A 43 5.85 -24.35 -10.00
CA THR A 43 7.13 -23.63 -9.79
C THR A 43 7.35 -23.08 -8.38
N ASN A 44 8.30 -23.65 -7.64
CA ASN A 44 8.80 -23.17 -6.34
C ASN A 44 9.57 -21.84 -6.49
N THR A 45 8.92 -20.84 -7.07
CA THR A 45 9.58 -19.62 -7.53
C THR A 45 8.89 -18.43 -6.89
N LEU A 46 9.54 -17.84 -5.88
CA LEU A 46 9.12 -16.57 -5.30
C LEU A 46 9.89 -15.46 -6.02
N LEU A 47 9.21 -14.41 -6.49
CA LEU A 47 9.90 -13.19 -6.88
C LEU A 47 10.32 -12.44 -5.63
N VAL A 48 11.62 -12.35 -5.40
CA VAL A 48 12.24 -11.66 -4.26
C VAL A 48 13.11 -10.54 -4.80
N MET A 49 13.12 -9.39 -4.12
CA MET A 49 14.01 -8.28 -4.47
C MET A 49 15.48 -8.64 -4.18
N THR A 50 16.38 -8.30 -5.10
CA THR A 50 17.82 -8.26 -4.79
C THR A 50 18.22 -6.90 -4.24
N ASP A 51 19.17 -6.91 -3.30
CA ASP A 51 19.68 -5.72 -2.60
C ASP A 51 20.47 -4.76 -3.51
N THR A 52 20.80 -5.18 -4.75
CA THR A 52 21.68 -4.42 -5.64
C THR A 52 20.96 -3.56 -6.67
N ASP A 53 19.77 -3.97 -7.13
CA ASP A 53 19.12 -3.33 -8.29
C ASP A 53 17.64 -3.00 -8.07
N HIS A 54 17.08 -3.31 -6.89
CA HIS A 54 15.63 -3.29 -6.62
C HIS A 54 14.78 -4.07 -7.65
N ALA A 55 15.43 -4.88 -8.48
CA ALA A 55 14.79 -5.73 -9.47
C ALA A 55 14.35 -7.03 -8.81
N CYS A 56 13.14 -7.46 -9.13
CA CYS A 56 12.62 -8.71 -8.61
C CYS A 56 13.14 -9.89 -9.45
N VAL A 57 13.81 -10.81 -8.79
CA VAL A 57 14.33 -12.03 -9.41
C VAL A 57 13.57 -13.23 -8.90
N SER A 58 13.38 -14.22 -9.77
CA SER A 58 12.94 -15.55 -9.39
C SER A 58 13.99 -16.20 -8.51
N ALA A 59 13.70 -16.40 -7.22
CA ALA A 59 14.56 -17.13 -6.30
C ALA A 59 13.92 -18.49 -5.95
N ASN A 60 14.75 -19.54 -5.99
CA ASN A 60 14.43 -20.82 -5.38
C ASN A 60 14.83 -20.72 -3.90
N LEU A 61 13.85 -20.55 -3.02
CA LEU A 61 14.09 -20.46 -1.58
C LEU A 61 14.00 -21.84 -0.93
N ASP A 62 14.86 -22.10 0.06
CA ASP A 62 14.75 -23.29 0.90
C ASP A 62 13.56 -23.17 1.88
N ILE A 63 13.03 -24.32 2.29
CA ILE A 63 11.79 -24.46 3.10
C ILE A 63 11.73 -23.55 4.35
N PRO A 64 12.82 -23.34 5.13
CA PRO A 64 12.79 -22.44 6.30
C PRO A 64 12.68 -20.95 5.95
N GLU A 65 13.16 -20.53 4.79
CA GLU A 65 13.03 -19.16 4.30
C GLU A 65 11.62 -18.91 3.77
N MET A 66 11.05 -19.88 3.04
CA MET A 66 9.64 -19.88 2.64
C MET A 66 8.69 -19.76 3.84
N ASP A 67 8.96 -20.46 4.95
CA ASP A 67 8.09 -20.44 6.14
C ASP A 67 8.03 -19.07 6.83
N LYS A 68 9.06 -18.22 6.65
CA LYS A 68 9.04 -16.82 7.11
C LYS A 68 8.21 -15.92 6.20
N PHE A 69 8.20 -16.13 4.89
CA PHE A 69 7.41 -15.33 3.94
C PHE A 69 5.93 -15.72 3.93
N VAL A 70 5.62 -17.00 4.11
CA VAL A 70 4.23 -17.51 4.06
C VAL A 70 3.44 -17.17 5.32
N LYS A 71 4.07 -17.00 6.49
CA LYS A 71 3.37 -16.74 7.76
C LYS A 71 2.71 -15.36 7.89
N TYR A 72 3.07 -14.38 7.07
CA TYR A 72 2.62 -12.98 7.23
C TYR A 72 1.88 -12.42 6.02
N LYS A 73 1.56 -13.27 5.04
CA LYS A 73 0.94 -12.87 3.78
C LYS A 73 -0.55 -13.21 3.82
N LEU A 74 -1.40 -12.20 4.00
CA LEU A 74 -2.84 -12.38 3.77
C LEU A 74 -3.09 -12.29 2.27
N GLN A 75 -3.54 -13.39 1.67
CA GLN A 75 -3.94 -13.44 0.28
C GLN A 75 -5.44 -13.69 0.13
N ASP A 76 -6.05 -13.07 -0.88
CA ASP A 76 -7.38 -13.46 -1.31
C ASP A 76 -7.35 -14.67 -2.27
N TYR A 77 -8.52 -15.20 -2.59
CA TYR A 77 -8.68 -16.36 -3.48
C TYR A 77 -8.20 -16.12 -4.92
N ASN A 78 -7.95 -14.87 -5.30
CA ASN A 78 -7.52 -14.46 -6.64
C ASN A 78 -6.02 -14.08 -6.70
N GLY A 79 -5.27 -14.41 -5.63
CA GLY A 79 -3.82 -14.21 -5.53
C GLY A 79 -3.38 -12.82 -5.09
N TRP A 80 -4.31 -11.92 -4.74
CA TRP A 80 -3.98 -10.59 -4.25
C TRP A 80 -3.43 -10.64 -2.85
N THR A 81 -2.41 -9.83 -2.58
CA THR A 81 -1.72 -9.75 -1.30
C THR A 81 -2.06 -8.44 -0.62
N LEU A 82 -2.57 -8.49 0.60
CA LEU A 82 -2.81 -7.28 1.40
C LEU A 82 -1.47 -6.69 1.83
N ILE A 83 -1.22 -5.42 1.50
CA ILE A 83 0.05 -4.75 1.82
C ILE A 83 -0.08 -3.63 2.83
N ALA A 84 -1.22 -2.93 2.82
CA ALA A 84 -1.46 -1.76 3.65
C ALA A 84 -2.96 -1.55 3.90
N ARG A 85 -3.27 -0.74 4.92
CA ARG A 85 -4.61 -0.26 5.23
C ARG A 85 -4.55 1.16 5.78
N PHE A 86 -5.45 2.00 5.30
CA PHE A 86 -5.56 3.43 5.62
C PHE A 86 -6.85 3.69 6.40
N SER A 87 -6.75 4.22 7.61
CA SER A 87 -7.90 4.44 8.50
C SER A 87 -7.81 5.81 9.16
N ASN A 88 -8.78 6.67 8.88
CA ASN A 88 -8.85 7.95 9.59
C ASN A 88 -9.33 7.82 11.05
N SER A 89 -9.63 6.60 11.54
CA SER A 89 -10.23 6.33 12.86
C SER A 89 -9.25 6.03 13.98
N ASP A 90 -7.97 6.00 13.65
CA ASP A 90 -6.88 5.87 14.59
C ASP A 90 -5.86 7.00 14.38
N SER A 91 -4.62 6.80 14.83
CA SER A 91 -3.58 7.80 14.69
C SER A 91 -3.14 7.89 13.23
N ASN A 92 -2.93 9.11 12.70
CA ASN A 92 -2.40 9.36 11.36
C ASN A 92 -1.00 8.77 11.14
N ASN A 93 -0.87 7.46 10.89
CA ASN A 93 0.43 6.85 10.69
C ASN A 93 0.97 7.03 9.27
N TRP A 94 0.07 7.08 8.28
CA TRP A 94 0.48 7.29 6.89
C TRP A 94 0.83 8.74 6.63
N MET A 95 0.19 9.67 7.33
CA MET A 95 0.47 11.10 7.27
C MET A 95 1.34 11.58 8.43
N ARG A 96 2.41 10.84 8.74
CA ARG A 96 3.42 11.31 9.68
C ARG A 96 4.35 12.30 8.99
N ASP A 97 4.75 13.36 9.70
CA ASP A 97 5.69 14.39 9.22
C ASP A 97 7.04 13.85 8.72
N ASP A 98 7.47 12.70 9.25
CA ASP A 98 8.70 12.02 8.86
C ASP A 98 8.55 11.14 7.61
N GLY A 99 7.33 10.95 7.09
CA GLY A 99 7.01 10.08 5.97
C GLY A 99 7.35 8.59 6.20
N LYS A 100 7.57 8.20 7.47
CA LYS A 100 8.22 6.91 7.80
C LYS A 100 7.52 5.69 7.21
N TRP A 101 6.19 5.65 7.19
CA TRP A 101 5.46 4.47 6.73
C TRP A 101 5.63 4.21 5.23
N TRP A 102 5.70 5.28 4.43
CA TRP A 102 5.97 5.20 3.00
C TRP A 102 7.42 4.74 2.71
N TYR A 103 8.40 5.29 3.43
CA TYR A 103 9.82 5.12 3.09
C TYR A 103 10.58 4.08 3.91
N ASP A 104 10.49 4.12 5.24
CA ASP A 104 11.46 3.49 6.13
C ASP A 104 10.87 2.40 7.03
N GLN A 105 9.54 2.27 7.11
CA GLN A 105 8.90 1.33 8.02
C GLN A 105 9.27 -0.10 7.65
N GLN A 106 9.99 -0.77 8.54
CA GLN A 106 10.58 -2.08 8.28
C GLN A 106 9.97 -3.18 9.16
N ILE A 107 9.02 -2.82 10.02
CA ILE A 107 8.34 -3.75 10.93
C ILE A 107 6.84 -3.68 10.62
N ALA A 108 6.18 -4.83 10.62
CA ALA A 108 4.73 -4.87 10.50
C ALA A 108 4.07 -4.02 11.60
N ASN A 109 3.00 -3.31 11.28
CA ASN A 109 2.18 -2.62 12.27
C ASN A 109 0.70 -2.84 11.94
N GLY A 110 -0.15 -2.90 12.96
CA GLY A 110 -1.56 -3.27 12.83
C GLY A 110 -1.78 -4.77 12.60
N VAL A 111 -3.05 -5.16 12.47
CA VAL A 111 -3.48 -6.56 12.28
C VAL A 111 -3.40 -6.91 10.80
N THR A 112 -2.33 -7.61 10.40
CA THR A 112 -2.00 -7.95 9.01
C THR A 112 -2.76 -9.15 8.44
N ASN A 113 -3.42 -9.94 9.30
CA ASN A 113 -4.16 -11.16 8.93
C ASN A 113 -5.69 -11.00 8.99
N ASN A 114 -6.18 -9.78 9.20
CA ASN A 114 -7.61 -9.45 9.20
C ASN A 114 -7.84 -8.28 8.26
N THR A 115 -8.76 -8.40 7.31
CA THR A 115 -9.15 -7.32 6.37
C THR A 115 -10.14 -6.33 6.93
N LEU A 116 -10.81 -6.66 8.03
CA LEU A 116 -12.03 -5.98 8.49
C LEU A 116 -11.77 -4.87 9.52
N GLU A 117 -10.55 -4.78 10.03
CA GLU A 117 -10.22 -3.73 10.99
C GLU A 117 -10.36 -2.35 10.36
N ASN A 118 -10.89 -1.41 11.12
CA ASN A 118 -10.83 0.01 10.81
C ASN A 118 -9.70 0.65 11.61
N LYS A 119 -8.46 0.29 11.28
CA LYS A 119 -7.22 0.80 11.88
C LYS A 119 -6.11 0.72 10.87
N ASP A 120 -5.11 1.59 10.94
CA ASP A 120 -3.95 1.51 10.09
C ASP A 120 -3.24 0.16 10.21
N MET A 121 -2.72 -0.30 9.08
CA MET A 121 -1.89 -1.49 9.04
C MET A 121 -0.89 -1.38 7.90
N ILE A 122 0.34 -1.79 8.15
CA ILE A 122 1.35 -2.01 7.12
C ILE A 122 1.96 -3.40 7.31
N SER A 123 1.94 -4.21 6.26
CA SER A 123 2.50 -5.55 6.29
C SER A 123 3.92 -5.56 5.70
N PRO A 124 4.74 -6.57 6.02
CA PRO A 124 6.03 -6.73 5.38
C PRO A 124 5.97 -6.85 3.86
N ALA A 125 4.85 -7.32 3.31
CA ALA A 125 4.65 -7.45 1.87
C ALA A 125 4.75 -6.10 1.13
N PHE A 126 4.50 -4.96 1.80
CA PHE A 126 4.66 -3.63 1.24
C PHE A 126 6.05 -3.35 0.65
N TRP A 127 7.11 -3.91 1.27
CA TRP A 127 8.50 -3.74 0.83
C TRP A 127 9.22 -5.05 0.49
N SER A 128 8.50 -6.18 0.47
CA SER A 128 9.11 -7.50 0.20
C SER A 128 8.41 -8.31 -0.89
N VAL A 129 7.15 -8.01 -1.21
CA VAL A 129 6.40 -8.72 -2.25
C VAL A 129 6.31 -7.83 -3.48
N CYS A 130 6.80 -8.38 -4.60
CA CYS A 130 6.69 -7.73 -5.89
C CYS A 130 5.28 -7.92 -6.46
N GLY A 131 4.78 -6.92 -7.16
CA GLY A 131 3.51 -6.99 -7.86
C GLY A 131 3.59 -6.28 -9.21
N ARG A 132 2.54 -6.43 -9.99
CA ARG A 132 2.32 -5.73 -11.26
C ARG A 132 1.10 -4.82 -11.17
N GLU A 133 0.08 -5.26 -10.44
CA GLU A 133 -1.19 -4.55 -10.31
C GLU A 133 -1.48 -4.19 -8.85
N ILE A 134 -2.32 -3.18 -8.68
CA ILE A 134 -2.86 -2.72 -7.41
C ILE A 134 -4.38 -2.84 -7.45
N LYS A 135 -5.02 -3.18 -6.33
CA LYS A 135 -6.44 -2.87 -6.10
C LYS A 135 -6.66 -2.26 -4.73
N ILE A 136 -7.75 -1.51 -4.60
CA ILE A 136 -8.22 -0.97 -3.32
C ILE A 136 -9.61 -1.52 -3.02
N THR A 137 -9.83 -1.92 -1.78
CA THR A 137 -11.12 -2.42 -1.28
C THR A 137 -11.45 -1.72 0.04
N ARG A 138 -12.71 -1.79 0.46
CA ARG A 138 -13.08 -1.38 1.83
C ARG A 138 -12.90 -2.52 2.82
N SER A 139 -12.69 -2.18 4.09
CA SER A 139 -12.64 -3.17 5.18
C SER A 139 -14.00 -3.74 5.56
N ASP A 140 -15.08 -2.98 5.36
CA ASP A 140 -16.44 -3.41 5.67
C ASP A 140 -17.12 -4.21 4.53
N ASP A 141 -16.41 -4.49 3.44
CA ASP A 141 -16.84 -5.41 2.40
C ASP A 141 -16.12 -6.76 2.52
N LEU A 142 -16.85 -7.76 3.02
CA LEU A 142 -16.38 -9.14 3.18
C LEU A 142 -15.97 -9.82 1.87
N SER A 143 -16.48 -9.35 0.73
CA SER A 143 -16.16 -9.91 -0.59
C SER A 143 -14.88 -9.34 -1.19
N HIS A 144 -14.27 -8.34 -0.55
CA HIS A 144 -13.12 -7.61 -1.04
C HIS A 144 -13.33 -7.12 -2.49
N THR A 145 -14.53 -6.63 -2.77
CA THR A 145 -14.88 -6.12 -4.11
C THR A 145 -13.98 -4.93 -4.42
N PRO A 146 -13.23 -4.94 -5.53
CA PRO A 146 -12.40 -3.82 -5.91
C PRO A 146 -13.24 -2.55 -6.09
N LEU A 147 -12.88 -1.50 -5.37
CA LEU A 147 -13.35 -0.14 -5.65
C LEU A 147 -12.63 0.42 -6.87
N LEU A 148 -11.33 0.15 -6.94
CA LEU A 148 -10.52 0.29 -8.13
C LEU A 148 -9.55 -0.88 -8.24
N GLN A 149 -9.18 -1.20 -9.48
CA GLN A 149 -8.07 -2.08 -9.82
C GLN A 149 -7.28 -1.47 -10.97
N THR A 150 -5.96 -1.42 -10.88
CA THR A 150 -5.11 -1.01 -12.00
C THR A 150 -5.08 -2.09 -13.07
N THR A 151 -5.04 -1.70 -14.33
CA THR A 151 -4.80 -2.62 -15.45
C THR A 151 -3.38 -2.50 -15.98
N GLY A 152 -2.78 -3.63 -16.39
CA GLY A 152 -1.46 -3.64 -17.00
C GLY A 152 -0.35 -3.79 -15.97
N ASN A 153 0.80 -3.14 -16.17
CA ASN A 153 2.00 -3.34 -15.35
C ASN A 153 2.30 -2.11 -14.47
N CYS A 154 1.33 -1.65 -13.70
CA CYS A 154 1.42 -0.40 -12.92
C CYS A 154 2.64 -0.33 -11.99
N LEU A 155 2.94 -1.43 -11.30
CA LEU A 155 4.08 -1.56 -10.40
C LEU A 155 5.39 -1.93 -11.10
N ASP A 156 5.33 -2.24 -12.40
CA ASP A 156 6.48 -2.69 -13.20
C ASP A 156 7.25 -3.88 -12.61
N GLY A 157 6.55 -4.77 -11.90
CA GLY A 157 7.17 -5.92 -11.23
C GLY A 157 7.99 -5.55 -9.99
N GLN A 158 7.87 -4.32 -9.47
CA GLN A 158 8.55 -3.86 -8.26
C GLN A 158 7.70 -4.13 -7.01
N THR A 159 8.28 -3.96 -5.82
CA THR A 159 7.47 -3.81 -4.60
C THR A 159 6.74 -2.48 -4.63
N PHE A 160 5.67 -2.37 -3.83
CA PHE A 160 4.96 -1.11 -3.72
C PHE A 160 5.86 0.01 -3.15
N ARG A 161 6.70 -0.29 -2.14
CA ARG A 161 7.68 0.68 -1.64
C ARG A 161 8.62 1.18 -2.72
N SER A 162 9.24 0.26 -3.49
CA SER A 162 10.16 0.65 -4.57
C SER A 162 9.46 1.52 -5.61
N LYS A 163 8.21 1.18 -5.98
CA LYS A 163 7.42 2.02 -6.89
C LYS A 163 7.24 3.43 -6.36
N ILE A 164 6.78 3.58 -5.11
CA ILE A 164 6.50 4.88 -4.51
C ILE A 164 7.78 5.70 -4.31
N SER A 165 8.88 5.09 -3.85
CA SER A 165 10.15 5.80 -3.64
C SER A 165 10.90 6.12 -4.94
N SER A 166 10.59 5.45 -6.06
CA SER A 166 11.23 5.70 -7.36
C SER A 166 11.04 7.11 -7.90
N TYR A 167 9.98 7.81 -7.48
CA TYR A 167 9.68 9.18 -7.91
C TYR A 167 10.47 10.25 -7.15
N GLY A 168 11.00 9.91 -5.97
CA GLY A 168 11.73 10.85 -5.14
C GLY A 168 11.61 10.56 -3.64
N ASP A 169 12.40 11.30 -2.87
CA ASP A 169 12.38 11.30 -1.41
C ASP A 169 11.78 12.62 -0.91
N PHE A 170 10.54 12.55 -0.42
CA PHE A 170 9.72 13.67 -0.01
C PHE A 170 9.62 13.86 1.52
N ARG A 171 10.49 13.19 2.28
CA ARG A 171 10.57 13.39 3.73
C ARG A 171 11.13 14.76 4.07
N ASN A 172 10.93 15.18 5.32
CA ASN A 172 11.47 16.42 5.90
C ASN A 172 10.94 17.70 5.22
N GLY A 173 9.63 17.76 4.97
CA GLY A 173 8.96 18.95 4.44
C GLY A 173 9.27 19.27 2.98
N LYS A 174 9.77 18.29 2.23
CA LYS A 174 9.93 18.43 0.78
C LYS A 174 8.57 18.33 0.10
N VAL A 175 8.35 19.28 -0.80
CA VAL A 175 7.22 19.34 -1.73
C VAL A 175 7.24 18.11 -2.65
N TRP A 176 6.08 17.48 -2.80
CA TRP A 176 5.92 16.22 -3.54
C TRP A 176 6.05 16.41 -5.05
N ALA A 177 5.37 17.40 -5.60
CA ALA A 177 5.37 17.71 -7.02
C ALA A 177 5.04 19.21 -7.23
N SER A 178 4.86 19.64 -8.47
CA SER A 178 4.39 20.99 -8.79
C SER A 178 3.42 20.89 -9.95
N ASP A 179 2.14 21.09 -9.67
CA ASP A 179 1.02 21.04 -10.64
C ASP A 179 1.02 19.78 -11.53
N GLN A 180 1.27 18.61 -10.92
CA GLN A 180 1.29 17.33 -11.65
C GLN A 180 1.21 16.15 -10.68
N CYS A 181 0.93 14.97 -11.25
CA CYS A 181 1.29 13.68 -10.64
C CYS A 181 2.60 13.18 -11.25
N LEU A 182 3.53 12.68 -10.42
CA LEU A 182 4.83 12.17 -10.91
C LEU A 182 4.72 10.84 -11.66
N GLY A 183 3.64 10.11 -11.46
CA GLY A 183 3.28 8.98 -12.31
C GLY A 183 1.81 8.62 -12.19
N SER A 184 1.31 7.80 -13.10
CA SER A 184 -0.07 7.33 -13.05
C SER A 184 -0.25 5.95 -13.67
N CYS A 185 -1.35 5.29 -13.33
CA CYS A 185 -1.78 4.03 -13.89
C CYS A 185 -3.25 4.09 -14.29
N THR A 186 -3.62 3.40 -15.37
CA THR A 186 -5.02 3.21 -15.74
C THR A 186 -5.70 2.28 -14.75
N VAL A 187 -6.93 2.61 -14.36
CA VAL A 187 -7.74 1.81 -13.44
C VAL A 187 -9.10 1.46 -14.04
N GLN A 188 -9.71 0.41 -13.50
CA GLN A 188 -11.12 0.10 -13.64
C GLN A 188 -11.79 0.27 -12.29
N TYR A 189 -12.85 1.06 -12.24
CA TYR A 189 -13.66 1.23 -11.04
C TYR A 189 -14.73 0.16 -10.93
N GLY A 190 -15.12 -0.17 -9.69
CA GLY A 190 -16.11 -1.19 -9.40
C GLY A 190 -16.68 -1.04 -7.99
N GLY A 191 -17.51 -2.02 -7.61
CA GLY A 191 -18.10 -2.07 -6.27
C GLY A 191 -18.79 -0.76 -5.88
N GLN A 192 -18.48 -0.28 -4.68
CA GLN A 192 -19.10 0.89 -4.06
C GLN A 192 -18.22 2.16 -4.14
N TYR A 193 -17.43 2.33 -5.20
CA TYR A 193 -16.50 3.47 -5.29
C TYR A 193 -17.23 4.83 -5.18
N LYS A 194 -18.43 4.97 -5.77
CA LYS A 194 -19.21 6.23 -5.75
C LYS A 194 -19.61 6.70 -4.35
N SER A 195 -19.73 5.78 -3.40
CA SER A 195 -20.07 6.07 -1.99
C SER A 195 -18.86 5.95 -1.06
N THR A 196 -17.65 5.95 -1.61
CA THR A 196 -16.40 5.85 -0.86
C THR A 196 -15.64 7.16 -0.91
N ASP A 197 -15.17 7.62 0.25
CA ASP A 197 -14.38 8.84 0.35
C ASP A 197 -13.03 8.69 -0.35
N GLY A 198 -12.63 9.74 -1.04
CA GLY A 198 -11.46 9.77 -1.92
C GLY A 198 -11.73 9.39 -3.37
N PHE A 199 -12.93 8.92 -3.70
CA PHE A 199 -13.31 8.53 -5.07
C PHE A 199 -14.22 9.54 -5.77
N GLN A 200 -14.48 10.70 -5.15
CA GLN A 200 -15.40 11.72 -5.67
C GLN A 200 -14.99 12.24 -7.07
N GLN A 201 -13.70 12.19 -7.41
CA GLN A 201 -13.17 12.65 -8.70
C GLN A 201 -12.90 11.52 -9.70
N ALA A 202 -13.32 10.29 -9.41
CA ALA A 202 -13.10 9.10 -10.26
C ALA A 202 -13.54 9.30 -11.73
N GLU A 203 -14.64 10.02 -11.95
CA GLU A 203 -15.22 10.29 -13.26
C GLU A 203 -14.86 11.69 -13.82
N CYS A 204 -14.07 12.48 -13.08
CA CYS A 204 -13.63 13.80 -13.52
C CYS A 204 -12.33 13.70 -14.31
N SER A 205 -12.19 14.50 -15.37
CA SER A 205 -10.92 14.65 -16.08
C SER A 205 -10.43 16.09 -15.97
N GLY A 206 -9.22 16.25 -15.45
CA GLY A 206 -8.58 17.54 -15.24
C GLY A 206 -7.20 17.59 -15.86
N ASN A 207 -6.49 18.68 -15.58
CA ASN A 207 -5.27 19.03 -16.28
C ASN A 207 -4.01 18.39 -15.69
N ILE A 208 -4.04 17.89 -14.45
CA ILE A 208 -2.92 17.13 -13.88
C ILE A 208 -3.14 15.61 -13.94
N GLN A 209 -4.40 15.17 -14.08
CA GLN A 209 -4.78 13.78 -14.24
C GLN A 209 -6.19 13.66 -14.83
N SER A 210 -6.46 12.58 -15.55
CA SER A 210 -7.77 12.26 -16.12
C SER A 210 -8.60 11.34 -15.23
N ALA A 211 -9.86 11.15 -15.62
CA ALA A 211 -10.69 10.04 -15.12
C ALA A 211 -10.01 8.70 -15.38
N ASP A 212 -10.44 7.66 -14.67
CA ASP A 212 -9.94 6.28 -14.80
C ASP A 212 -8.43 6.14 -14.57
N LYS A 213 -7.89 6.99 -13.68
CA LYS A 213 -6.50 6.95 -13.26
C LYS A 213 -6.36 6.85 -11.75
N ILE A 214 -5.24 6.25 -11.36
CA ILE A 214 -4.63 6.51 -10.06
C ILE A 214 -3.27 7.15 -10.29
N GLY A 215 -3.03 8.27 -9.62
CA GLY A 215 -1.80 9.07 -9.71
C GLY A 215 -0.94 8.86 -8.48
N PHE A 216 0.36 9.14 -8.59
CA PHE A 216 1.32 9.03 -7.50
C PHE A 216 2.03 10.35 -7.28
N TRP A 217 2.13 10.78 -6.02
CA TRP A 217 2.76 12.04 -5.61
C TRP A 217 2.22 13.21 -6.44
N CYS A 218 0.94 13.49 -6.24
CA CYS A 218 0.25 14.54 -6.94
C CYS A 218 0.27 15.82 -6.12
N ASP A 219 0.43 16.94 -6.80
CA ASP A 219 0.37 18.29 -6.26
C ASP A 219 -0.44 19.19 -7.20
N TRP A 220 -1.10 20.17 -6.60
CA TRP A 220 -1.77 21.25 -7.30
C TRP A 220 -1.68 22.57 -6.51
N ASP A 221 -1.20 23.62 -7.19
CA ASP A 221 -1.18 25.00 -6.73
C ASP A 221 -0.49 25.16 -5.36
N ASP A 222 -1.07 25.93 -4.43
CA ASP A 222 -0.46 26.28 -3.15
C ASP A 222 -0.73 25.25 -2.03
N GLY A 223 -0.77 23.94 -2.29
CA GLY A 223 -0.78 22.96 -1.19
C GLY A 223 -1.53 21.65 -1.34
N ASP A 224 -2.39 21.51 -2.34
CA ASP A 224 -3.30 20.38 -2.42
C ASP A 224 -2.53 19.15 -2.94
N GLY A 225 -2.45 18.10 -2.12
CA GLY A 225 -1.61 16.96 -2.42
C GLY A 225 -2.22 15.61 -2.08
N SER A 226 -1.81 14.59 -2.83
CA SER A 226 -2.07 13.19 -2.49
C SER A 226 -0.92 12.27 -2.87
N VAL A 227 -0.59 11.34 -1.96
CA VAL A 227 0.37 10.26 -2.26
C VAL A 227 -0.20 9.36 -3.34
N MET A 228 -1.50 9.04 -3.29
CA MET A 228 -2.21 8.34 -4.35
C MET A 228 -3.53 9.03 -4.71
N MET A 229 -3.55 9.80 -5.80
CA MET A 229 -4.74 10.53 -6.25
C MET A 229 -5.66 9.63 -7.08
N ILE A 230 -6.96 9.61 -6.78
CA ILE A 230 -7.92 8.74 -7.46
C ILE A 230 -8.85 9.57 -8.36
N GLY A 231 -8.76 9.34 -9.67
CA GLY A 231 -9.52 10.09 -10.66
C GLY A 231 -8.79 11.33 -11.14
N GLY A 232 -9.53 12.29 -11.70
CA GLY A 232 -8.94 13.51 -12.25
C GLY A 232 -8.55 14.52 -11.18
N GLY A 233 -7.59 15.38 -11.51
CA GLY A 233 -7.14 16.44 -10.61
C GLY A 233 -6.91 17.77 -11.32
N GLY A 234 -6.79 18.83 -10.54
CA GLY A 234 -6.53 20.20 -10.99
C GLY A 234 -7.79 21.05 -11.00
N ARG A 235 -7.76 22.15 -11.76
CA ARG A 235 -8.76 23.23 -11.67
C ARG A 235 -10.21 22.76 -11.85
N SER A 236 -10.44 21.75 -12.70
CA SER A 236 -11.79 21.23 -12.99
C SER A 236 -12.23 20.08 -12.09
N CYS A 237 -11.32 19.49 -11.29
CA CYS A 237 -11.56 18.23 -10.56
C CYS A 237 -11.16 18.32 -9.10
N ALA A 238 -11.50 19.43 -8.44
CA ALA A 238 -11.23 19.64 -7.03
C ALA A 238 -9.75 19.41 -6.65
N ARG A 239 -8.82 19.91 -7.48
CA ARG A 239 -7.39 20.06 -7.14
C ARG A 239 -6.71 18.69 -6.95
N ALA A 240 -5.84 18.46 -5.95
CA ALA A 240 -5.13 17.19 -5.77
C ALA A 240 -5.24 16.56 -4.37
N ASP A 241 -6.07 17.13 -3.49
CA ASP A 241 -6.24 16.76 -2.08
C ASP A 241 -7.29 15.65 -1.84
N HIS A 242 -7.41 14.71 -2.79
CA HIS A 242 -8.33 13.57 -2.70
C HIS A 242 -7.65 12.24 -3.05
N GLY A 243 -8.14 11.14 -2.48
CA GLY A 243 -7.56 9.81 -2.64
C GLY A 243 -6.97 9.29 -1.33
N ILE A 244 -5.74 8.77 -1.37
CA ILE A 244 -5.01 8.20 -0.22
C ILE A 244 -3.77 9.04 0.09
N GLY A 245 -3.54 9.27 1.39
CA GLY A 245 -2.46 10.09 1.92
C GLY A 245 -2.59 11.51 1.42
N ILE A 246 -3.62 12.23 1.88
CA ILE A 246 -3.99 13.55 1.37
C ILE A 246 -3.51 14.65 2.30
N THR A 247 -3.21 15.81 1.72
CA THR A 247 -2.75 17.00 2.44
C THR A 247 -3.24 18.27 1.74
N GLU A 248 -3.44 19.33 2.52
CA GLU A 248 -3.53 20.72 2.02
C GLU A 248 -2.38 21.58 2.60
N THR A 249 -1.31 20.94 3.08
CA THR A 249 -0.24 21.61 3.83
C THR A 249 0.92 21.97 2.90
N ASP A 250 1.26 23.26 2.90
CA ASP A 250 2.37 23.84 2.12
C ASP A 250 2.18 23.79 0.59
N ALA A 251 2.96 22.99 -0.14
CA ALA A 251 2.84 22.71 -1.57
C ALA A 251 2.89 21.18 -1.71
N ALA A 252 1.87 20.50 -1.16
CA ALA A 252 1.82 19.05 -0.97
C ALA A 252 3.04 18.49 -0.21
N SER A 253 2.98 18.50 1.12
CA SER A 253 4.03 17.93 1.98
C SER A 253 3.45 17.11 3.13
N PHE A 254 4.33 16.40 3.86
CA PHE A 254 3.97 15.73 5.11
C PHE A 254 3.95 16.68 6.32
N VAL A 255 4.31 17.96 6.17
CA VAL A 255 4.48 18.86 7.32
C VAL A 255 3.22 19.69 7.53
N GLU A 256 2.48 19.39 8.60
CA GLU A 256 1.29 20.15 8.96
C GLU A 256 1.63 21.58 9.39
N LYS A 257 1.29 22.58 8.57
CA LYS A 257 1.50 24.01 8.88
C LYS A 257 0.39 24.64 9.73
N GLY A 258 -0.64 23.89 10.09
CA GLY A 258 -1.78 24.36 10.89
C GLY A 258 -2.80 25.19 10.11
N GLY A 259 -3.67 25.92 10.82
CA GLY A 259 -4.77 26.68 10.18
C GLY A 259 -5.94 25.77 9.80
N ARG A 260 -6.50 25.95 8.59
CA ARG A 260 -7.59 25.11 8.05
C ARG A 260 -7.10 23.86 7.30
N ALA A 261 -5.83 23.86 6.89
CA ALA A 261 -5.19 22.71 6.27
C ALA A 261 -4.99 21.59 7.30
N SER A 262 -5.09 20.35 6.84
CA SER A 262 -4.92 19.12 7.60
C SER A 262 -4.34 18.04 6.68
N GLU A 263 -4.17 16.85 7.24
CA GLU A 263 -3.72 15.65 6.56
C GLU A 263 -4.59 14.47 6.99
N TYR A 264 -4.89 13.57 6.07
CA TYR A 264 -5.71 12.38 6.32
C TYR A 264 -5.17 11.17 5.56
N ASP A 265 -5.37 9.98 6.10
CA ASP A 265 -4.91 8.75 5.45
C ASP A 265 -5.69 8.47 4.17
N PHE A 266 -6.94 8.93 4.08
CA PHE A 266 -7.70 9.02 2.82
C PHE A 266 -8.85 10.03 2.94
N GLY A 267 -9.34 10.53 1.82
CA GLY A 267 -10.43 11.50 1.86
C GLY A 267 -10.66 12.24 0.56
N SER A 268 -11.64 13.15 0.57
CA SER A 268 -12.05 13.92 -0.61
C SER A 268 -11.52 15.36 -0.67
N ASN A 269 -10.98 15.84 0.45
CA ASN A 269 -10.43 17.16 0.66
C ASN A 269 -9.73 17.15 2.03
N ALA A 270 -8.55 17.76 2.16
CA ALA A 270 -7.77 17.74 3.41
C ALA A 270 -7.93 18.98 4.30
N LYS A 271 -9.13 19.59 4.35
CA LYS A 271 -9.49 20.65 5.31
C LYS A 271 -10.02 20.11 6.62
N LYS A 272 -9.69 20.78 7.73
CA LYS A 272 -10.16 20.47 9.09
C LYS A 272 -11.67 20.53 9.28
N ASP A 273 -12.38 21.30 8.46
CA ASP A 273 -13.84 21.41 8.49
C ASP A 273 -14.54 20.34 7.62
N THR A 274 -13.78 19.54 6.89
CA THR A 274 -14.29 18.43 6.09
C THR A 274 -14.16 17.12 6.87
N ALA A 275 -15.29 16.57 7.29
CA ALA A 275 -15.31 15.28 7.96
C ALA A 275 -15.00 14.16 6.97
N GLN A 276 -13.90 13.45 7.16
CA GLN A 276 -13.60 12.21 6.43
C GLN A 276 -14.29 11.02 7.08
N SER A 277 -14.59 9.97 6.31
CA SER A 277 -15.13 8.73 6.85
C SER A 277 -14.27 8.16 7.97
N GLN A 278 -14.95 7.77 9.04
CA GLN A 278 -14.41 7.12 10.23
C GLN A 278 -14.99 5.70 10.39
N PHE A 279 -15.79 5.22 9.43
CA PHE A 279 -16.59 4.00 9.56
C PHE A 279 -15.93 2.77 8.94
N TYR A 280 -15.02 2.99 7.99
CA TYR A 280 -14.29 1.96 7.27
C TYR A 280 -12.88 2.44 6.96
N SER A 281 -12.02 1.49 6.64
CA SER A 281 -10.67 1.72 6.16
C SER A 281 -10.54 1.25 4.71
N LEU A 282 -9.51 1.74 4.02
CA LEU A 282 -9.18 1.30 2.67
C LEU A 282 -8.04 0.29 2.75
N ASN A 283 -8.27 -0.94 2.27
CA ASN A 283 -7.24 -1.96 2.11
C ASN A 283 -6.57 -1.83 0.75
N LEU A 284 -5.24 -1.85 0.73
CA LEU A 284 -4.42 -1.83 -0.47
C LEU A 284 -3.81 -3.20 -0.73
N TRP A 285 -3.97 -3.68 -1.95
CA TRP A 285 -3.55 -5.00 -2.36
C TRP A 285 -2.66 -4.94 -3.60
N ILE A 286 -1.75 -5.91 -3.74
CA ILE A 286 -0.94 -6.10 -4.95
C ILE A 286 -0.99 -7.53 -5.46
N ARG A 287 -0.73 -7.72 -6.75
CA ARG A 287 -0.58 -9.03 -7.40
C ARG A 287 0.43 -8.97 -8.52
#